data_AF-A0A1G0SXW3-F1
#
_entry.id   AF-A0A1G0SXW3-F1
#
_cell.length_a   1.000
_cell.length_b   1.000
_cell.length_c   1.000
_cell.angle_alpha   90.00
_cell.angle_beta   90.00
_cell.angle_gamma   90.00
#
_symmetry.space_group_name_H-M   'P 1'
#
loop_
_entity.id
_entity.type
_entity.pdbx_description
1 polymer ?
#
loop_
_entity_poly.entity_id
_entity_poly.type
_entity_poly.pdbx_seq_one_letter_code
_entity_poly.pdbx_strand_id
1 'polypeptide(L)'
;MKFNLKLLLLTLVFSSFYFSFPQNDNADFDKGVKLYKEKKYYEALALFESVIKKYPENSRTAVAIIFKGKIFLALKKNNDAIATSIDFLNKYPLSNYVEEARLLLAKIYLDEKDYLKSIDQLLCIIQDSDSLIYIDIAVSSAGYLALQYLTVSDMKSLYKTYKNENVKSFLLLLTSEIQIDKKDFEDAHLTLEELVKLYPSSNFKNEAESLKTKISQWEMISESNVTNICVMLPLSGLTSNESLTDSKEILEGIKFALDEFNRGRDDKIGLIIKDTENDRNKIISIKNEIVNDPSVKLVIGPVFSSEVEIALEEFKPTNLLLISPTATDNDLTLINENFFQANPNFIIRAKAMAQHIFYVENKRNMAVLNSIDGYSPLLAAEFIKEFERLGGKIIKKYTYKSENFSSGIRIDSTELVTAEGIYIPLADRTDAPLILSQLVQNNINLSLYGNQDWFLAKGFETSPELSNKMVFESDYFIDYNNSDYQILSNNFLGRTKIDANRNVLYGYDTAKYILTILRNISRNRKNIKTKMESGITVNGFHNNISFNSDHVNVFINIVRYNEGYFELLDKFKVSK
;
A
#
# COMPACT_ATOMS: atom_id res chain seq x y z
N MET A 1 -13.10 -6.57 -6.81
CA MET A 1 -12.90 -5.84 -8.08
C MET A 1 -13.78 -4.59 -8.03
N LYS A 2 -13.24 -3.39 -7.75
CA LYS A 2 -14.06 -2.16 -7.73
C LYS A 2 -14.39 -1.76 -9.17
N PHE A 3 -15.42 -2.38 -9.73
CA PHE A 3 -16.02 -1.91 -10.97
C PHE A 3 -16.57 -0.51 -10.71
N ASN A 4 -16.15 0.46 -11.52
CA ASN A 4 -16.71 1.80 -11.48
C ASN A 4 -18.16 1.70 -12.00
N LEU A 5 -19.16 1.81 -11.11
CA LEU A 5 -20.59 1.67 -11.47
C LEU A 5 -21.00 2.66 -12.56
N LYS A 6 -20.44 3.89 -12.53
CA LYS A 6 -20.64 4.85 -13.61
C LYS A 6 -20.06 4.33 -14.91
N LEU A 7 -18.93 3.63 -14.89
CA LEU A 7 -18.32 3.04 -16.09
C LEU A 7 -19.10 1.81 -16.58
N LEU A 8 -19.62 0.94 -15.70
CA LEU A 8 -20.39 -0.26 -16.05
C LEU A 8 -21.76 0.08 -16.68
N LEU A 9 -22.53 0.97 -16.03
CA LEU A 9 -23.80 1.44 -16.59
C LEU A 9 -23.57 2.29 -17.86
N LEU A 10 -22.46 3.03 -17.95
CA LEU A 10 -22.10 3.80 -19.14
C LEU A 10 -21.67 2.90 -20.31
N THR A 11 -20.89 1.83 -20.09
CA THR A 11 -20.52 0.90 -21.17
C THR A 11 -21.73 0.15 -21.72
N LEU A 12 -22.73 -0.18 -20.88
CA LEU A 12 -23.95 -0.89 -21.27
C LEU A 12 -24.99 0.00 -21.96
N VAL A 13 -25.16 1.25 -21.51
CA VAL A 13 -26.01 2.22 -22.23
C VAL A 13 -25.46 2.50 -23.63
N PHE A 14 -24.13 2.45 -23.82
CA PHE A 14 -23.48 2.71 -25.10
C PHE A 14 -23.12 1.46 -25.93
N SER A 15 -23.22 0.24 -25.38
CA SER A 15 -23.01 -0.99 -26.14
C SER A 15 -24.26 -1.32 -26.98
N SER A 16 -24.04 -1.53 -28.28
CA SER A 16 -25.04 -2.12 -29.15
C SER A 16 -24.91 -3.63 -29.03
N PHE A 17 -25.74 -4.30 -28.23
CA PHE A 17 -25.91 -5.74 -28.39
C PHE A 17 -26.36 -5.99 -29.84
N TYR A 18 -25.53 -6.70 -30.60
CA TYR A 18 -25.79 -7.03 -32.00
C TYR A 18 -26.89 -8.08 -32.04
N PHE A 19 -28.14 -7.64 -32.07
CA PHE A 19 -29.25 -8.52 -32.41
C PHE A 19 -29.40 -8.59 -33.93
N SER A 20 -29.45 -9.82 -34.44
CA SER A 20 -29.87 -10.12 -35.81
C SER A 20 -31.31 -9.67 -35.97
N PHE A 21 -31.52 -8.57 -36.67
CA PHE A 21 -32.87 -8.09 -37.00
C PHE A 21 -33.35 -8.83 -38.26
N PRO A 22 -34.60 -9.34 -38.29
CA PRO A 22 -35.17 -9.82 -39.55
C PRO A 22 -35.11 -8.71 -40.60
N GLN A 23 -34.73 -9.07 -41.84
CA GLN A 23 -34.64 -8.16 -42.98
C GLN A 23 -36.03 -7.60 -43.30
N ASN A 24 -36.35 -6.46 -42.70
CA ASN A 24 -37.29 -5.49 -43.25
C ASN A 24 -36.50 -4.19 -43.43
N ASP A 25 -36.45 -3.69 -44.67
CA ASP A 25 -35.63 -2.57 -45.12
C ASP A 25 -35.86 -1.29 -44.28
N ASN A 26 -35.03 -1.08 -43.26
CA ASN A 26 -34.99 0.15 -42.47
C ASN A 26 -33.58 0.75 -42.47
N ALA A 27 -33.10 1.12 -43.65
CA ALA A 27 -31.83 1.84 -43.84
C ALA A 27 -31.73 3.09 -42.96
N ASP A 28 -32.88 3.75 -42.69
CA ASP A 28 -32.98 4.91 -41.81
C ASP A 28 -32.60 4.58 -40.34
N PHE A 29 -33.00 3.41 -39.83
CA PHE A 29 -32.65 2.97 -38.47
C PHE A 29 -31.15 2.67 -38.35
N ASP A 30 -30.59 1.92 -39.31
CA ASP A 30 -29.17 1.54 -39.30
C ASP A 30 -28.27 2.79 -39.44
N LYS A 31 -28.71 3.76 -40.26
CA LYS A 31 -28.07 5.08 -40.34
C LYS A 31 -28.18 5.85 -39.02
N GLY A 32 -29.31 5.77 -38.32
CA GLY A 32 -29.49 6.36 -36.98
C GLY A 32 -28.51 5.80 -35.95
N VAL A 33 -28.36 4.47 -35.92
CA VAL A 33 -27.38 3.78 -35.06
C VAL A 33 -25.95 4.19 -35.40
N LYS A 34 -25.61 4.33 -36.68
CA LYS A 34 -24.29 4.82 -37.12
C LYS A 34 -24.02 6.25 -36.61
N LEU A 35 -24.97 7.17 -36.81
CA LEU A 35 -24.85 8.56 -36.34
C LEU A 35 -24.71 8.62 -34.80
N TYR A 36 -25.44 7.78 -34.08
CA TYR A 36 -25.31 7.65 -32.62
C TYR A 36 -23.90 7.21 -32.21
N LYS A 37 -23.34 6.19 -32.88
CA LYS A 37 -21.97 5.70 -32.65
C LYS A 37 -20.91 6.77 -32.98
N GLU A 38 -21.16 7.60 -33.99
CA GLU A 38 -20.33 8.76 -34.35
C GLU A 38 -20.54 9.98 -33.41
N LYS A 39 -21.38 9.86 -32.37
CA LYS A 39 -21.73 10.93 -31.41
C LYS A 39 -22.43 12.15 -32.04
N LYS A 40 -23.00 11.99 -33.25
CA LYS A 40 -23.81 13.02 -33.93
C LYS A 40 -25.25 12.97 -33.40
N TYR A 41 -25.41 13.34 -32.14
CA TYR A 41 -26.65 13.10 -31.38
C TYR A 41 -27.89 13.80 -31.93
N TYR A 42 -27.79 15.05 -32.41
CA TYR A 42 -28.94 15.76 -32.97
C TYR A 42 -29.42 15.15 -34.30
N GLU A 43 -28.49 14.76 -35.18
CA GLU A 43 -28.82 14.10 -36.45
C GLU A 43 -29.39 12.70 -36.22
N ALA A 44 -28.81 11.94 -35.27
CA ALA A 44 -29.33 10.64 -34.85
C ALA A 44 -30.74 10.77 -34.27
N LEU A 45 -30.99 11.77 -33.43
CA LEU A 45 -32.30 12.01 -32.81
C LEU A 45 -33.37 12.26 -33.87
N ALA A 46 -33.13 13.19 -34.80
CA ALA A 46 -34.07 13.50 -35.88
C ALA A 46 -34.40 12.25 -36.73
N LEU A 47 -33.39 11.41 -36.96
CA LEU A 47 -33.57 10.19 -37.74
C LEU A 47 -34.35 9.12 -36.98
N PHE A 48 -34.09 8.91 -35.68
CA PHE A 48 -34.89 8.00 -34.86
C PHE A 48 -36.35 8.48 -34.69
N GLU A 49 -36.58 9.79 -34.55
CA GLU A 49 -37.94 10.36 -34.52
C GLU A 49 -38.68 10.13 -35.84
N SER A 50 -37.99 10.27 -36.97
CA SER A 50 -38.53 9.92 -38.28
C SER A 50 -38.87 8.44 -38.37
N VAL A 51 -37.99 7.55 -37.86
CA VAL A 51 -38.25 6.09 -37.85
C VAL A 51 -39.50 5.75 -37.03
N ILE A 52 -39.64 6.35 -35.83
CA ILE A 52 -40.79 6.12 -34.95
C ILE A 52 -42.10 6.60 -35.61
N LYS A 53 -42.07 7.69 -36.38
CA LYS A 53 -43.26 8.27 -37.03
C LYS A 53 -43.64 7.57 -38.33
N LYS A 54 -42.66 7.16 -39.14
CA LYS A 54 -42.85 6.71 -40.53
C LYS A 54 -43.21 5.23 -40.64
N TYR A 55 -42.71 4.40 -39.72
CA TYR A 55 -42.84 2.95 -39.82
C TYR A 55 -43.87 2.40 -38.82
N PRO A 56 -44.63 1.35 -39.19
CA PRO A 56 -45.51 0.66 -38.25
C PRO A 56 -44.75 0.09 -37.06
N GLU A 57 -45.44 -0.06 -35.93
CA GLU A 57 -44.83 -0.56 -34.69
C GLU A 57 -44.23 -1.96 -34.89
N ASN A 58 -42.94 -2.09 -34.57
CA ASN A 58 -42.18 -3.33 -34.59
C ASN A 58 -40.97 -3.23 -33.64
N SER A 59 -40.13 -4.27 -33.58
CA SER A 59 -38.93 -4.28 -32.73
C SER A 59 -37.97 -3.13 -33.02
N ARG A 60 -37.74 -2.75 -34.28
CA ARG A 60 -36.84 -1.63 -34.62
C ARG A 60 -37.41 -0.27 -34.22
N THR A 61 -38.72 -0.04 -34.35
CA THR A 61 -39.33 1.22 -33.87
C THR A 61 -39.33 1.30 -32.35
N ALA A 62 -39.49 0.18 -31.63
CA ALA A 62 -39.32 0.11 -30.19
C ALA A 62 -37.88 0.46 -29.76
N VAL A 63 -36.87 -0.12 -30.43
CA VAL A 63 -35.46 0.21 -30.18
C VAL A 63 -35.11 1.66 -30.51
N ALA A 64 -35.74 2.25 -31.53
CA ALA A 64 -35.54 3.66 -31.86
C ALA A 64 -35.95 4.58 -30.69
N ILE A 65 -36.98 4.22 -29.93
CA ILE A 65 -37.40 4.95 -28.71
C ILE A 65 -36.33 4.84 -27.62
N ILE A 66 -35.74 3.66 -27.43
CA ILE A 66 -34.61 3.47 -26.50
C ILE A 66 -33.42 4.34 -26.91
N PHE A 67 -33.03 4.33 -28.19
CA PHE A 67 -31.96 5.20 -28.67
C PHE A 67 -32.27 6.69 -28.48
N LYS A 68 -33.52 7.11 -28.69
CA LYS A 68 -33.96 8.47 -28.39
C LYS A 68 -33.75 8.83 -26.92
N GLY A 69 -34.12 7.95 -25.99
CA GLY A 69 -33.83 8.13 -24.55
C GLY A 69 -32.32 8.24 -24.25
N LYS A 70 -31.52 7.36 -24.83
CA LYS A 70 -30.04 7.38 -24.69
C LYS A 70 -29.42 8.67 -25.23
N ILE A 71 -29.93 9.18 -26.35
CA ILE A 71 -29.50 10.45 -26.94
C ILE A 71 -29.86 11.62 -26.03
N PHE A 72 -31.07 11.64 -25.48
CA PHE A 72 -31.45 12.69 -24.53
C PHE A 72 -30.53 12.70 -23.30
N LEU A 73 -30.19 11.54 -22.75
CA LEU A 73 -29.20 11.44 -21.68
C LEU A 73 -27.82 11.98 -22.13
N ALA A 74 -27.33 11.60 -23.31
CA ALA A 74 -26.06 12.09 -23.85
C ALA A 74 -26.04 13.63 -24.05
N LEU A 75 -27.19 14.21 -24.37
CA LEU A 75 -27.42 15.66 -24.50
C LEU A 75 -27.69 16.36 -23.16
N LYS A 76 -27.62 15.64 -22.02
CA LYS A 76 -27.95 16.14 -20.67
C LYS A 76 -29.39 16.65 -20.53
N LYS A 77 -30.30 16.13 -21.35
CA LYS A 77 -31.75 16.40 -21.30
C LYS A 77 -32.44 15.32 -20.47
N ASN A 78 -32.16 15.30 -19.16
CA ASN A 78 -32.60 14.21 -18.29
C ASN A 78 -34.12 14.04 -18.23
N ASN A 79 -34.88 15.14 -18.13
CA ASN A 79 -36.34 15.10 -18.09
C ASN A 79 -36.93 14.42 -19.34
N ASP A 80 -36.40 14.75 -20.51
CA ASP A 80 -36.83 14.15 -21.78
C ASP A 80 -36.46 12.66 -21.84
N ALA A 81 -35.28 12.30 -21.33
CA ALA A 81 -34.84 10.91 -21.25
C ALA A 81 -35.70 10.07 -20.30
N ILE A 82 -36.05 10.62 -19.12
CA ILE A 82 -36.94 9.99 -18.13
C ILE A 82 -38.33 9.81 -18.74
N ALA A 83 -38.92 10.87 -19.28
CA ALA A 83 -40.24 10.82 -19.89
C ALA A 83 -40.31 9.79 -21.02
N THR A 84 -39.29 9.77 -21.90
CA THR A 84 -39.20 8.80 -23.00
C THR A 84 -39.12 7.35 -22.49
N SER A 85 -38.35 7.11 -21.42
CA SER A 85 -38.15 5.76 -20.89
C SER A 85 -39.38 5.26 -20.13
N ILE A 86 -40.06 6.13 -19.38
CA ILE A 86 -41.32 5.80 -18.69
C ILE A 86 -42.44 5.54 -19.71
N ASP A 87 -42.56 6.37 -20.74
CA ASP A 87 -43.55 6.16 -21.81
C ASP A 87 -43.32 4.82 -22.52
N PHE A 88 -42.05 4.48 -22.79
CA PHE A 88 -41.69 3.18 -23.34
C PHE A 88 -42.14 2.01 -22.47
N LEU A 89 -41.85 2.05 -21.16
CA LEU A 89 -42.23 1.00 -20.21
C LEU A 89 -43.75 0.84 -20.08
N ASN A 90 -44.49 1.94 -20.14
CA ASN A 90 -45.95 1.92 -20.07
C ASN A 90 -46.58 1.38 -21.36
N LYS A 91 -46.03 1.76 -22.52
CA LYS A 91 -46.59 1.41 -23.83
C LYS A 91 -46.18 0.01 -24.30
N TYR A 92 -44.97 -0.43 -23.95
CA TYR A 92 -44.41 -1.72 -24.41
C TYR A 92 -43.92 -2.59 -23.24
N PRO A 93 -44.79 -2.97 -22.29
CA PRO A 93 -44.40 -3.72 -21.08
C PRO A 93 -43.90 -5.15 -21.35
N LEU A 94 -44.16 -5.70 -22.54
CA LEU A 94 -43.72 -7.03 -22.97
C LEU A 94 -42.59 -6.97 -24.01
N SER A 95 -41.94 -5.82 -24.16
CA SER A 95 -40.84 -5.66 -25.11
C SER A 95 -39.57 -6.36 -24.61
N ASN A 96 -38.79 -6.92 -25.54
CA ASN A 96 -37.43 -7.43 -25.25
C ASN A 96 -36.42 -6.32 -24.86
N TYR A 97 -36.87 -5.09 -24.70
CA TYR A 97 -36.06 -3.92 -24.36
C TYR A 97 -36.50 -3.24 -23.05
N VAL A 98 -37.34 -3.91 -22.26
CA VAL A 98 -37.83 -3.40 -20.97
C VAL A 98 -36.65 -3.24 -20.00
N GLU A 99 -35.73 -4.20 -19.97
CA GLU A 99 -34.54 -4.18 -19.14
C GLU A 99 -33.61 -3.02 -19.51
N GLU A 100 -33.40 -2.76 -20.80
CA GLU A 100 -32.60 -1.62 -21.28
C GLU A 100 -33.22 -0.28 -20.90
N ALA A 101 -34.55 -0.15 -20.97
CA ALA A 101 -35.25 1.05 -20.53
C ALA A 101 -35.09 1.27 -19.02
N ARG A 102 -35.19 0.21 -18.21
CA ARG A 102 -34.99 0.27 -16.76
C ARG A 102 -33.54 0.61 -16.39
N LEU A 103 -32.56 0.02 -17.08
CA LEU A 103 -31.14 0.36 -16.89
C LEU A 103 -30.84 1.81 -17.25
N LEU A 104 -31.46 2.33 -18.32
CA LEU A 104 -31.35 3.73 -18.70
C LEU A 104 -31.94 4.64 -17.59
N LEU A 105 -33.12 4.33 -17.06
CA LEU A 105 -33.69 5.08 -15.92
C LEU A 105 -32.82 5.00 -14.67
N ALA A 106 -32.33 3.81 -14.31
CA ALA A 106 -31.42 3.64 -13.19
C ALA A 106 -30.18 4.54 -13.35
N LYS A 107 -29.60 4.58 -14.55
CA LYS A 107 -28.45 5.44 -14.85
C LYS A 107 -28.79 6.93 -14.72
N ILE A 108 -29.94 7.37 -15.24
CA ILE A 108 -30.36 8.77 -15.14
C ILE A 108 -30.53 9.17 -13.66
N TYR A 109 -31.27 8.37 -12.88
CA TYR A 109 -31.49 8.66 -11.46
C TYR A 109 -30.19 8.63 -10.64
N LEU A 110 -29.26 7.74 -10.96
CA LEU A 110 -27.93 7.73 -10.36
C LEU A 110 -27.16 9.04 -10.63
N ASP A 111 -27.22 9.55 -11.86
CA ASP A 111 -26.54 10.81 -12.22
C ASP A 111 -27.21 12.03 -11.56
N GLU A 112 -28.52 11.95 -11.27
CA GLU A 112 -29.28 12.93 -10.49
C GLU A 112 -29.15 12.76 -8.98
N LYS A 113 -28.44 11.73 -8.51
CA LYS A 113 -28.28 11.35 -7.09
C LYS A 113 -29.59 10.93 -6.41
N ASP A 114 -30.61 10.57 -7.18
CA ASP A 114 -31.83 9.94 -6.66
C ASP A 114 -31.60 8.42 -6.55
N TYR A 115 -30.83 8.04 -5.52
CA TYR A 115 -30.37 6.66 -5.35
C TYR A 115 -31.51 5.67 -5.10
N LEU A 116 -32.58 6.11 -4.43
CA LEU A 116 -33.75 5.28 -4.17
C LEU A 116 -34.51 4.95 -5.45
N LYS A 117 -34.78 5.94 -6.32
CA LYS A 117 -35.38 5.63 -7.62
C LYS A 117 -34.45 4.82 -8.51
N SER A 118 -33.13 5.07 -8.42
CA SER A 118 -32.16 4.30 -9.19
C SER A 118 -32.18 2.81 -8.80
N ILE A 119 -32.12 2.49 -7.51
CA ILE A 119 -32.12 1.09 -7.06
C ILE A 119 -33.46 0.42 -7.35
N ASP A 120 -34.57 1.16 -7.20
CA ASP A 120 -35.92 0.66 -7.51
C ASP A 120 -36.03 0.11 -8.94
N GLN A 121 -35.44 0.80 -9.93
CA GLN A 121 -35.42 0.31 -11.30
C GLN A 121 -34.60 -0.98 -11.48
N LEU A 122 -33.52 -1.14 -10.72
CA LEU A 122 -32.71 -2.36 -10.72
C LEU A 122 -33.43 -3.53 -10.03
N LEU A 123 -34.14 -3.27 -8.93
CA LEU A 123 -34.94 -4.27 -8.24
C LEU A 123 -36.10 -4.76 -9.12
N CYS A 124 -36.71 -3.88 -9.92
CA CYS A 124 -37.69 -4.29 -10.93
C CYS A 124 -37.10 -5.28 -11.96
N ILE A 125 -35.84 -5.11 -12.39
CA ILE A 125 -35.17 -6.06 -13.28
C ILE A 125 -34.97 -7.40 -12.57
N ILE A 126 -34.49 -7.39 -11.33
CA ILE A 126 -34.30 -8.61 -10.53
C ILE A 126 -35.63 -9.36 -10.30
N GLN A 127 -36.74 -8.63 -10.24
CA GLN A 127 -38.07 -9.18 -10.04
C GLN A 127 -38.65 -9.83 -11.30
N ASP A 128 -38.55 -9.15 -12.44
CA ASP A 128 -39.40 -9.41 -13.60
C ASP A 128 -38.64 -10.01 -14.81
N SER A 129 -37.30 -9.95 -14.85
CA SER A 129 -36.50 -10.41 -16.00
C SER A 129 -36.26 -11.92 -15.98
N ASP A 130 -36.40 -12.58 -17.13
CA ASP A 130 -35.96 -13.97 -17.35
C ASP A 130 -34.49 -14.08 -17.81
N SER A 131 -33.86 -12.96 -18.17
CA SER A 131 -32.47 -12.91 -18.62
C SER A 131 -31.50 -12.89 -17.45
N LEU A 132 -30.74 -13.98 -17.30
CA LEU A 132 -29.68 -14.09 -16.28
C LEU A 132 -28.63 -12.97 -16.41
N ILE A 133 -28.34 -12.52 -17.63
CA ILE A 133 -27.38 -11.43 -17.88
C ILE A 133 -27.90 -10.13 -17.28
N TYR A 134 -29.18 -9.81 -17.47
CA TYR A 134 -29.76 -8.58 -16.93
C TYR A 134 -29.93 -8.65 -15.42
N ILE A 135 -30.30 -9.81 -14.88
CA ILE A 135 -30.34 -10.03 -13.43
C ILE A 135 -28.96 -9.80 -12.81
N ASP A 136 -27.90 -10.40 -13.36
CA ASP A 136 -26.53 -10.25 -12.82
C ASP A 136 -26.05 -8.79 -12.83
N ILE A 137 -26.32 -8.07 -13.93
CA ILE A 137 -26.05 -6.63 -14.02
C ILE A 137 -26.82 -5.86 -12.95
N ALA A 138 -28.11 -6.16 -12.77
CA ALA A 138 -28.96 -5.46 -11.83
C ALA A 138 -28.53 -5.72 -10.36
N VAL A 139 -28.25 -6.98 -10.02
CA VAL A 139 -27.73 -7.39 -8.70
C VAL A 139 -26.41 -6.66 -8.40
N SER A 140 -25.43 -6.74 -9.31
CA SER A 140 -24.13 -6.09 -9.14
C SER A 140 -24.25 -4.57 -9.00
N SER A 141 -25.12 -3.95 -9.82
CA SER A 141 -25.32 -2.51 -9.82
C SER A 141 -26.05 -2.03 -8.56
N ALA A 142 -27.07 -2.77 -8.12
CA ALA A 142 -27.84 -2.46 -6.92
C ALA A 142 -26.99 -2.63 -5.66
N GLY A 143 -26.17 -3.68 -5.59
CA GLY A 143 -25.26 -3.90 -4.46
C GLY A 143 -24.25 -2.78 -4.30
N TYR A 144 -23.59 -2.35 -5.38
CA TYR A 144 -22.70 -1.20 -5.33
C TYR A 144 -23.42 0.07 -4.86
N LEU A 145 -24.59 0.36 -5.44
CA LEU A 145 -25.34 1.58 -5.13
C LEU A 145 -25.77 1.60 -3.66
N ALA A 146 -26.26 0.47 -3.15
CA ALA A 146 -26.69 0.34 -1.76
C ALA A 146 -25.54 0.57 -0.78
N LEU A 147 -24.40 -0.10 -0.99
CA LEU A 147 -23.23 0.01 -0.10
C LEU A 147 -22.60 1.40 -0.08
N GLN A 148 -22.68 2.15 -1.18
CA GLN A 148 -22.06 3.47 -1.27
C GLN A 148 -22.97 4.61 -0.80
N TYR A 149 -24.29 4.49 -0.99
CA TYR A 149 -25.18 5.65 -0.90
C TYR A 149 -26.44 5.45 -0.06
N LEU A 150 -26.83 4.21 0.27
CA LEU A 150 -28.09 3.95 0.98
C LEU A 150 -27.86 3.53 2.44
N THR A 151 -28.91 3.66 3.24
CA THR A 151 -28.92 3.31 4.66
C THR A 151 -29.74 2.05 4.95
N VAL A 152 -29.58 1.50 6.15
CA VAL A 152 -30.45 0.41 6.66
C VAL A 152 -31.92 0.83 6.67
N SER A 153 -32.22 2.11 6.94
CA SER A 153 -33.60 2.61 6.89
C SER A 153 -34.18 2.58 5.47
N ASP A 154 -33.37 2.95 4.48
CA ASP A 154 -33.75 2.90 3.07
C ASP A 154 -34.03 1.45 2.64
N MET A 155 -33.15 0.52 3.01
CA MET A 155 -33.33 -0.91 2.74
C MET A 155 -34.60 -1.46 3.39
N LYS A 156 -34.88 -1.11 4.65
CA LYS A 156 -36.11 -1.50 5.36
C LYS A 156 -37.36 -0.94 4.65
N SER A 157 -37.29 0.26 4.09
CA SER A 157 -38.39 0.85 3.31
C SER A 157 -38.64 0.09 2.01
N LEU A 158 -37.57 -0.25 1.27
CA LEU A 158 -37.65 -1.05 0.05
C LEU A 158 -38.19 -2.46 0.34
N TYR A 159 -37.71 -3.10 1.40
CA TYR A 159 -38.15 -4.45 1.81
C TYR A 159 -39.65 -4.52 2.11
N LYS A 160 -40.22 -3.46 2.72
CA LYS A 160 -41.66 -3.35 2.97
C LYS A 160 -42.48 -3.16 1.69
N THR A 161 -41.89 -2.54 0.67
CA THR A 161 -42.58 -2.19 -0.58
C THR A 161 -42.70 -3.40 -1.50
N TYR A 162 -41.62 -4.17 -1.64
CA TYR A 162 -41.57 -5.33 -2.51
C TYR A 162 -42.25 -6.55 -1.86
N LYS A 163 -42.88 -7.41 -2.68
CA LYS A 163 -43.48 -8.69 -2.24
C LYS A 163 -42.70 -9.91 -2.71
N ASN A 164 -42.01 -9.78 -3.85
CA ASN A 164 -41.26 -10.87 -4.47
C ASN A 164 -40.15 -11.39 -3.54
N GLU A 165 -40.07 -12.71 -3.37
CA GLU A 165 -39.14 -13.37 -2.43
C GLU A 165 -37.67 -13.24 -2.85
N ASN A 166 -37.39 -13.26 -4.16
CA ASN A 166 -36.03 -13.10 -4.68
C ASN A 166 -35.52 -11.67 -4.39
N VAL A 167 -36.36 -10.65 -4.61
CA VAL A 167 -36.02 -9.27 -4.27
C VAL A 167 -35.90 -9.06 -2.76
N LYS A 168 -36.82 -9.62 -1.97
CA LYS A 168 -36.76 -9.50 -0.51
C LYS A 168 -35.51 -10.14 0.07
N SER A 169 -35.14 -11.33 -0.40
CA SER A 169 -33.92 -12.00 0.08
C SER A 169 -32.66 -11.23 -0.33
N PHE A 170 -32.62 -10.67 -1.54
CA PHE A 170 -31.54 -9.77 -1.96
C PHE A 170 -31.45 -8.50 -1.09
N LEU A 171 -32.57 -7.87 -0.75
CA LEU A 171 -32.59 -6.69 0.11
C LEU A 171 -32.10 -6.97 1.53
N LEU A 172 -32.42 -8.15 2.08
CA LEU A 172 -31.85 -8.57 3.37
C LEU A 172 -30.34 -8.79 3.29
N LEU A 173 -29.85 -9.37 2.18
CA LEU A 173 -28.41 -9.52 1.96
C LEU A 173 -27.73 -8.15 1.97
N LEU A 174 -28.21 -7.20 1.15
CA LEU A 174 -27.66 -5.84 1.11
C LEU A 174 -27.74 -5.13 2.47
N THR A 175 -28.83 -5.33 3.21
CA THR A 175 -28.97 -4.78 4.56
C THR A 175 -27.87 -5.28 5.49
N SER A 176 -27.61 -6.59 5.47
CA SER A 176 -26.56 -7.21 6.28
C SER A 176 -25.16 -6.70 5.90
N GLU A 177 -24.87 -6.52 4.62
CA GLU A 177 -23.58 -5.99 4.18
C GLU A 177 -23.37 -4.54 4.63
N ILE A 178 -24.42 -3.70 4.60
CA ILE A 178 -24.37 -2.34 5.14
C ILE A 178 -24.14 -2.37 6.66
N GLN A 179 -24.75 -3.30 7.40
CA GLN A 179 -24.53 -3.46 8.84
C GLN A 179 -23.09 -3.91 9.15
N ILE A 180 -22.54 -4.84 8.37
CA ILE A 180 -21.14 -5.28 8.47
C ILE A 180 -20.17 -4.12 8.25
N ASP A 181 -20.38 -3.29 7.24
CA ASP A 181 -19.55 -2.10 6.98
C ASP A 181 -19.57 -1.11 8.16
N LYS A 182 -20.72 -1.01 8.83
CA LYS A 182 -20.90 -0.22 10.07
C LYS A 182 -20.42 -0.92 11.34
N LYS A 183 -19.92 -2.16 11.24
CA LYS A 183 -19.48 -3.02 12.35
C LYS A 183 -20.59 -3.41 13.33
N ASP A 184 -21.83 -3.44 12.85
CA ASP A 184 -23.00 -3.84 13.62
C ASP A 184 -23.26 -5.34 13.41
N PHE A 185 -22.36 -6.17 13.95
CA PHE A 185 -22.27 -7.59 13.61
C PHE A 185 -23.44 -8.42 14.14
N GLU A 186 -23.98 -8.08 15.30
CA GLU A 186 -25.15 -8.75 15.89
C GLU A 186 -26.37 -8.56 14.98
N ASP A 187 -26.62 -7.31 14.57
CA ASP A 187 -27.69 -6.89 13.69
C ASP A 187 -27.55 -7.50 12.28
N ALA A 188 -26.31 -7.57 11.77
CA ALA A 188 -25.99 -8.26 10.53
C ALA A 188 -26.26 -9.76 10.62
N HIS A 189 -25.86 -10.40 11.72
CA HIS A 189 -26.10 -11.82 11.95
C HIS A 189 -27.59 -12.13 11.96
N LEU A 190 -28.38 -11.37 12.73
CA LEU A 190 -29.84 -11.51 12.80
C LEU A 190 -30.50 -11.34 11.43
N THR A 191 -30.06 -10.36 10.65
CA THR A 191 -30.59 -10.11 9.29
C THR A 191 -30.27 -11.27 8.34
N LEU A 192 -29.06 -11.85 8.44
CA LEU A 192 -28.67 -13.03 7.67
C LEU A 192 -29.44 -14.28 8.13
N GLU A 193 -29.72 -14.43 9.42
CA GLU A 193 -30.59 -15.50 9.93
C GLU A 193 -32.00 -15.38 9.36
N GLU A 194 -32.54 -14.17 9.35
CA GLU A 194 -33.86 -13.87 8.78
C GLU A 194 -33.90 -14.24 7.29
N LEU A 195 -32.87 -13.87 6.52
CA LEU A 195 -32.76 -14.25 5.11
C LEU A 195 -32.80 -15.76 4.93
N VAL A 196 -31.94 -16.50 5.63
CA VAL A 196 -31.84 -17.96 5.49
C VAL A 196 -33.12 -18.66 5.94
N LYS A 197 -33.77 -18.15 6.99
CA LYS A 197 -34.99 -18.73 7.58
C LYS A 197 -36.23 -18.46 6.73
N LEU A 198 -36.40 -17.22 6.27
CA LEU A 198 -37.60 -16.82 5.51
C LEU A 198 -37.49 -17.19 4.03
N TYR A 199 -36.28 -17.27 3.47
CA TYR A 199 -36.05 -17.53 2.05
C TYR A 199 -35.06 -18.68 1.82
N PRO A 200 -35.39 -19.92 2.27
CA PRO A 200 -34.47 -21.06 2.21
C PRO A 200 -34.12 -21.53 0.79
N SER A 201 -34.91 -21.13 -0.22
CA SER A 201 -34.68 -21.43 -1.63
C SER A 201 -34.05 -20.26 -2.41
N SER A 202 -33.63 -19.20 -1.72
CA SER A 202 -33.01 -18.03 -2.34
C SER A 202 -31.65 -18.36 -2.97
N ASN A 203 -31.37 -17.75 -4.14
CA ASN A 203 -30.05 -17.78 -4.77
C ASN A 203 -28.96 -17.12 -3.90
N PHE A 204 -29.36 -16.27 -2.95
CA PHE A 204 -28.47 -15.55 -2.02
C PHE A 204 -28.22 -16.31 -0.71
N LYS A 205 -28.83 -17.48 -0.52
CA LYS A 205 -28.69 -18.26 0.72
C LYS A 205 -27.24 -18.66 1.01
N ASN A 206 -26.54 -19.20 0.02
CA ASN A 206 -25.16 -19.68 0.22
C ASN A 206 -24.20 -18.53 0.57
N GLU A 207 -24.41 -17.37 -0.05
CA GLU A 207 -23.66 -16.15 0.27
C GLU A 207 -23.96 -15.68 1.69
N ALA A 208 -25.24 -15.68 2.09
CA ALA A 208 -25.65 -15.35 3.44
C ALA A 208 -25.02 -16.30 4.49
N GLU A 209 -25.03 -17.61 4.26
CA GLU A 209 -24.41 -18.60 5.15
C GLU A 209 -22.88 -18.43 5.23
N SER A 210 -22.23 -18.07 4.12
CA SER A 210 -20.81 -17.73 4.09
C SER A 210 -20.51 -16.50 4.95
N LEU A 211 -21.32 -15.44 4.83
CA LEU A 211 -21.19 -14.23 5.64
C LEU A 211 -21.44 -14.50 7.13
N LYS A 212 -22.46 -15.30 7.48
CA LYS A 212 -22.71 -15.72 8.88
C LYS A 212 -21.48 -16.41 9.47
N THR A 213 -20.89 -17.35 8.73
CA THR A 213 -19.70 -18.07 9.19
C THR A 213 -18.53 -17.13 9.45
N LYS A 214 -18.32 -16.13 8.57
CA LYS A 214 -17.27 -15.11 8.75
C LYS A 214 -17.53 -14.23 9.97
N ILE A 215 -18.78 -13.79 10.18
CA ILE A 215 -19.17 -12.99 11.35
C ILE A 215 -18.91 -13.78 12.64
N SER A 216 -19.38 -15.04 12.71
CA SER A 216 -19.14 -15.88 13.89
C SER A 216 -17.66 -16.15 14.13
N GLN A 217 -16.85 -16.32 13.08
CA GLN A 217 -15.39 -16.38 13.21
C GLN A 217 -14.80 -15.06 13.72
N TRP A 218 -15.27 -13.91 13.25
CA TRP A 218 -14.83 -12.60 13.73
C TRP A 218 -15.20 -12.34 15.19
N GLU A 219 -16.39 -12.76 15.63
CA GLU A 219 -16.84 -12.70 17.02
C GLU A 219 -15.97 -13.61 17.90
N MET A 220 -15.75 -14.86 17.50
CA MET A 220 -14.86 -15.78 18.22
C MET A 220 -13.40 -15.32 18.29
N ILE A 221 -12.87 -14.67 17.24
CA ILE A 221 -11.52 -14.09 17.22
C ILE A 221 -11.46 -12.74 17.96
N SER A 222 -12.60 -12.07 18.15
CA SER A 222 -12.67 -10.87 18.99
C SER A 222 -12.78 -11.22 20.47
N GLU A 223 -13.40 -12.35 20.80
CA GLU A 223 -13.50 -12.91 22.16
C GLU A 223 -12.23 -13.67 22.58
N SER A 224 -11.59 -14.40 21.66
CA SER A 224 -10.27 -14.97 21.89
C SER A 224 -9.20 -13.92 21.57
N ASN A 225 -8.43 -13.47 22.56
CA ASN A 225 -7.36 -12.46 22.41
C ASN A 225 -6.19 -12.87 21.46
N VAL A 226 -6.42 -13.78 20.50
CA VAL A 226 -5.43 -14.28 19.55
C VAL A 226 -4.84 -13.10 18.78
N THR A 227 -3.51 -13.02 18.90
CA THR A 227 -2.70 -11.97 18.28
C THR A 227 -1.77 -12.64 17.30
N ASN A 228 -1.98 -12.38 16.02
CA ASN A 228 -1.11 -12.85 14.94
C ASN A 228 -0.35 -11.68 14.31
N ILE A 229 0.93 -11.92 14.03
CA ILE A 229 1.76 -11.07 13.19
C ILE A 229 1.92 -11.79 11.85
N CYS A 230 1.58 -11.13 10.75
CA CYS A 230 1.89 -11.65 9.43
C CYS A 230 3.33 -11.29 9.07
N VAL A 231 4.09 -12.22 8.51
CA VAL A 231 5.42 -11.97 7.94
C VAL A 231 5.32 -12.24 6.45
N MET A 232 5.53 -11.19 5.67
CA MET A 232 5.39 -11.21 4.22
C MET A 232 6.75 -10.92 3.60
N LEU A 233 7.42 -11.95 3.11
CA LEU A 233 8.80 -11.90 2.60
C LEU A 233 8.94 -12.72 1.31
N PRO A 234 9.89 -12.37 0.41
CA PRO A 234 10.17 -13.15 -0.78
C PRO A 234 11.06 -14.35 -0.41
N LEU A 235 10.42 -15.48 -0.11
CA LEU A 235 11.07 -16.73 0.31
C LEU A 235 11.34 -17.67 -0.86
N SER A 236 10.85 -17.33 -2.05
CA SER A 236 11.18 -17.90 -3.34
C SER A 236 11.04 -16.83 -4.45
N GLY A 237 11.16 -17.21 -5.73
CA GLY A 237 10.96 -16.30 -6.87
C GLY A 237 12.11 -15.34 -7.19
N LEU A 238 13.09 -15.18 -6.29
CA LEU A 238 14.28 -14.35 -6.52
C LEU A 238 15.32 -15.06 -7.39
N THR A 239 15.94 -14.31 -8.30
CA THR A 239 16.98 -14.81 -9.22
C THR A 239 18.37 -14.87 -8.59
N SER A 240 18.64 -14.01 -7.61
CA SER A 240 19.89 -14.00 -6.83
C SER A 240 19.78 -14.90 -5.61
N ASN A 241 20.68 -15.88 -5.51
CA ASN A 241 20.78 -16.75 -4.33
C ASN A 241 21.07 -15.98 -3.04
N GLU A 242 21.80 -14.86 -3.13
CA GLU A 242 22.12 -13.99 -1.99
C GLU A 242 20.85 -13.35 -1.42
N SER A 243 20.05 -12.68 -2.25
CA SER A 243 18.80 -12.03 -1.80
C SER A 243 17.77 -13.02 -1.24
N LEU A 244 17.75 -14.25 -1.77
CA LEU A 244 16.96 -15.35 -1.22
C LEU A 244 17.45 -15.80 0.16
N THR A 245 18.77 -15.80 0.36
CA THR A 245 19.39 -16.12 1.65
C THR A 245 19.11 -15.00 2.65
N ASP A 246 19.26 -13.73 2.26
CA ASP A 246 18.96 -12.56 3.10
C ASP A 246 17.53 -12.63 3.65
N SER A 247 16.55 -12.91 2.79
CA SER A 247 15.13 -12.99 3.18
C SER A 247 14.85 -14.13 4.17
N LYS A 248 15.53 -15.27 4.01
CA LYS A 248 15.44 -16.41 4.93
C LYS A 248 16.09 -16.11 6.28
N GLU A 249 17.25 -15.46 6.27
CA GLU A 249 17.96 -15.08 7.50
C GLU A 249 17.14 -14.06 8.32
N ILE A 250 16.55 -13.06 7.67
CA ILE A 250 15.61 -12.11 8.30
C ILE A 250 14.43 -12.87 8.93
N LEU A 251 13.84 -13.83 8.22
CA LEU A 251 12.75 -14.65 8.75
C LEU A 251 13.17 -15.44 10.01
N GLU A 252 14.35 -16.05 10.00
CA GLU A 252 14.87 -16.78 11.17
C GLU A 252 15.09 -15.85 12.38
N GLY A 253 15.56 -14.63 12.16
CA GLY A 253 15.63 -13.59 13.19
C GLY A 253 14.27 -13.26 13.81
N ILE A 254 13.24 -13.09 12.97
CA ILE A 254 11.85 -12.83 13.41
C ILE A 254 11.32 -14.01 14.25
N LYS A 255 11.48 -15.24 13.74
CA LYS A 255 11.05 -16.47 14.43
C LYS A 255 11.72 -16.61 15.79
N PHE A 256 13.02 -16.34 15.87
CA PHE A 256 13.78 -16.45 17.11
C PHE A 256 13.32 -15.42 18.15
N ALA A 257 13.12 -14.16 17.76
CA ALA A 257 12.57 -13.14 18.66
C ALA A 257 11.19 -13.52 19.22
N LEU A 258 10.33 -14.11 18.38
CA LEU A 258 9.01 -14.57 18.79
C LEU A 258 9.08 -15.79 19.74
N ASP A 259 9.95 -16.76 19.46
CA ASP A 259 10.19 -17.91 20.34
C ASP A 259 10.66 -17.46 21.73
N GLU A 260 11.62 -16.52 21.78
CA GLU A 260 12.06 -15.92 23.04
C GLU A 260 10.94 -15.20 23.77
N PHE A 261 10.12 -14.44 23.05
CA PHE A 261 8.98 -13.74 23.64
C PHE A 261 7.94 -14.70 24.19
N ASN A 262 7.55 -15.73 23.44
CA ASN A 262 6.47 -16.65 23.81
C ASN A 262 6.87 -17.67 24.90
N ARG A 263 8.17 -17.86 25.15
CA ARG A 263 8.66 -18.83 26.14
C ARG A 263 8.12 -18.50 27.53
N GLY A 264 7.44 -19.48 28.13
CA GLY A 264 6.89 -19.35 29.49
C GLY A 264 5.67 -18.42 29.60
N ARG A 265 5.04 -18.05 28.49
CA ARG A 265 3.83 -17.21 28.46
C ARG A 265 2.59 -18.01 28.02
N ASP A 266 1.46 -17.71 28.64
CA ASP A 266 0.14 -18.22 28.22
C ASP A 266 -0.46 -17.36 27.11
N ASP A 267 -0.30 -16.04 27.20
CA ASP A 267 -0.66 -15.08 26.16
C ASP A 267 0.42 -15.02 25.06
N LYS A 268 0.36 -16.01 24.16
CA LYS A 268 1.29 -16.19 23.05
C LYS A 268 0.85 -15.39 21.82
N ILE A 269 1.83 -14.94 21.06
CA ILE A 269 1.64 -14.29 19.76
C ILE A 269 1.94 -15.30 18.65
N GLY A 270 1.05 -15.44 17.67
CA GLY A 270 1.24 -16.30 16.52
C GLY A 270 1.95 -15.59 15.37
N LEU A 271 2.59 -16.39 14.50
CA LEU A 271 3.23 -15.93 13.28
C LEU A 271 2.53 -16.56 12.07
N ILE A 272 2.12 -15.75 11.12
CA ILE A 272 1.61 -16.21 9.82
C ILE A 272 2.67 -15.87 8.78
N ILE A 273 3.32 -16.86 8.21
CA ILE A 273 4.39 -16.66 7.24
C ILE A 273 3.80 -16.78 5.82
N LYS A 274 4.06 -15.78 4.99
CA LYS A 274 3.57 -15.69 3.61
C LYS A 274 4.74 -15.40 2.67
N ASP A 275 4.92 -16.28 1.69
CA ASP A 275 5.88 -16.10 0.61
C ASP A 275 5.26 -15.20 -0.47
N THR A 276 5.88 -14.07 -0.74
CA THR A 276 5.46 -13.13 -1.79
C THR A 276 5.95 -13.54 -3.16
N GLU A 277 6.97 -14.39 -3.26
CA GLU A 277 7.63 -14.79 -4.51
C GLU A 277 8.15 -13.59 -5.33
N ASN A 278 8.29 -12.41 -4.70
CA ASN A 278 8.51 -11.12 -5.37
C ASN A 278 7.48 -10.83 -6.49
N ASP A 279 6.23 -11.26 -6.31
CA ASP A 279 5.15 -11.17 -7.29
C ASP A 279 3.97 -10.32 -6.78
N ARG A 280 3.54 -9.36 -7.60
CA ARG A 280 2.43 -8.44 -7.27
C ARG A 280 1.10 -9.19 -7.05
N ASN A 281 0.79 -10.21 -7.85
CA ASN A 281 -0.48 -10.93 -7.70
C ASN A 281 -0.51 -11.75 -6.41
N LYS A 282 0.63 -12.32 -6.02
CA LYS A 282 0.80 -13.00 -4.74
C LYS A 282 0.59 -12.04 -3.57
N ILE A 283 1.18 -10.85 -3.61
CA ILE A 283 0.96 -9.80 -2.60
C ILE A 283 -0.53 -9.43 -2.49
N ILE A 284 -1.22 -9.26 -3.63
CA ILE A 284 -2.68 -9.00 -3.66
C ILE A 284 -3.47 -10.14 -3.01
N SER A 285 -3.11 -11.39 -3.31
CA SER A 285 -3.75 -12.58 -2.74
C SER A 285 -3.57 -12.64 -1.23
N ILE A 286 -2.33 -12.46 -0.74
CA ILE A 286 -2.00 -12.42 0.69
C ILE A 286 -2.80 -11.32 1.39
N LYS A 287 -2.83 -10.11 0.83
CA LYS A 287 -3.62 -9.00 1.37
C LYS A 287 -5.09 -9.37 1.54
N ASN A 288 -5.71 -9.93 0.50
CA ASN A 288 -7.13 -10.27 0.53
C ASN A 288 -7.45 -11.36 1.56
N GLU A 289 -6.50 -12.25 1.83
CA GLU A 289 -6.61 -13.26 2.89
C GLU A 289 -6.59 -12.64 4.29
N ILE A 290 -5.66 -11.71 4.56
CA ILE A 290 -5.39 -11.23 5.92
C ILE A 290 -6.13 -9.93 6.30
N VAL A 291 -6.60 -9.14 5.32
CA VAL A 291 -7.17 -7.80 5.59
C VAL A 291 -8.38 -7.85 6.52
N ASN A 292 -9.22 -8.87 6.33
CA ASN A 292 -10.44 -9.09 7.08
C ASN A 292 -10.25 -10.06 8.25
N ASP A 293 -9.03 -10.52 8.53
CA ASP A 293 -8.76 -11.36 9.70
C ASP A 293 -8.45 -10.45 10.92
N PRO A 294 -9.35 -10.38 11.92
CA PRO A 294 -9.13 -9.55 13.09
C PRO A 294 -8.00 -10.06 13.99
N SER A 295 -7.55 -11.31 13.86
CA SER A 295 -6.40 -11.84 14.59
C SER A 295 -5.09 -11.22 14.10
N VAL A 296 -5.01 -10.84 12.81
CA VAL A 296 -3.83 -10.24 12.20
C VAL A 296 -3.75 -8.76 12.54
N LYS A 297 -2.77 -8.42 13.37
CA LYS A 297 -2.64 -7.06 13.91
C LYS A 297 -1.71 -6.17 13.10
N LEU A 298 -0.70 -6.74 12.47
CA LEU A 298 0.27 -6.02 11.63
C LEU A 298 1.03 -7.00 10.72
N VAL A 299 1.75 -6.45 9.76
CA VAL A 299 2.60 -7.16 8.81
C VAL A 299 4.06 -6.70 8.98
N ILE A 300 4.98 -7.66 9.14
CA ILE A 300 6.43 -7.42 9.00
C ILE A 300 6.83 -7.79 7.57
N GLY A 301 7.47 -6.85 6.89
CA GLY A 301 7.87 -6.96 5.49
C GLY A 301 6.96 -6.18 4.52
N PRO A 302 7.28 -6.16 3.22
CA PRO A 302 8.45 -6.80 2.59
C PRO A 302 9.80 -6.15 2.94
N VAL A 303 10.91 -6.69 2.40
CA VAL A 303 12.28 -6.27 2.74
C VAL A 303 12.99 -5.49 1.63
N PHE A 304 12.66 -5.70 0.36
CA PHE A 304 13.26 -4.94 -0.75
C PHE A 304 12.42 -3.71 -1.07
N SER A 305 13.05 -2.54 -1.24
CA SER A 305 12.32 -1.26 -1.46
C SER A 305 11.31 -1.34 -2.60
N SER A 306 11.65 -1.97 -3.72
CA SER A 306 10.75 -2.13 -4.87
C SER A 306 9.51 -2.98 -4.57
N GLU A 307 9.67 -4.01 -3.74
CA GLU A 307 8.57 -4.87 -3.32
C GLU A 307 7.72 -4.20 -2.24
N VAL A 308 8.37 -3.45 -1.34
CA VAL A 308 7.69 -2.60 -0.36
C VAL A 308 6.79 -1.61 -1.08
N GLU A 309 7.29 -0.87 -2.07
CA GLU A 309 6.50 0.08 -2.86
C GLU A 309 5.20 -0.57 -3.40
N ILE A 310 5.32 -1.75 -4.03
CA ILE A 310 4.17 -2.52 -4.52
C ILE A 310 3.20 -2.88 -3.37
N ALA A 311 3.72 -3.37 -2.25
CA ALA A 311 2.88 -3.68 -1.09
C ALA A 311 2.20 -2.43 -0.52
N LEU A 312 2.87 -1.27 -0.49
CA LEU A 312 2.30 -0.03 0.03
C LEU A 312 1.13 0.45 -0.83
N GLU A 313 1.25 0.39 -2.15
CA GLU A 313 0.15 0.69 -3.08
C GLU A 313 -1.06 -0.22 -2.81
N GLU A 314 -0.81 -1.53 -2.66
CA GLU A 314 -1.87 -2.53 -2.52
C GLU A 314 -2.58 -2.48 -1.16
N PHE A 315 -1.85 -2.19 -0.08
CA PHE A 315 -2.37 -2.12 1.28
C PHE A 315 -2.89 -0.73 1.67
N LYS A 316 -2.67 0.32 0.86
CA LYS A 316 -3.17 1.68 1.08
C LYS A 316 -4.66 1.81 1.42
N PRO A 317 -5.60 1.06 0.80
CA PRO A 317 -7.02 1.15 1.15
C PRO A 317 -7.38 0.39 2.44
N THR A 318 -6.42 -0.19 3.14
CA THR A 318 -6.62 -1.02 4.34
C THR A 318 -6.12 -0.30 5.60
N ASN A 319 -6.52 -0.78 6.77
CA ASN A 319 -6.02 -0.31 8.07
C ASN A 319 -4.92 -1.21 8.66
N LEU A 320 -4.33 -2.11 7.85
CA LEU A 320 -3.23 -2.95 8.28
C LEU A 320 -1.95 -2.12 8.39
N LEU A 321 -1.23 -2.30 9.50
CA LEU A 321 0.08 -1.70 9.72
C LEU A 321 1.15 -2.55 9.06
N LEU A 322 2.06 -1.92 8.33
CA LEU A 322 3.21 -2.56 7.69
C LEU A 322 4.49 -2.00 8.30
N ILE A 323 5.46 -2.86 8.60
CA ILE A 323 6.81 -2.45 9.01
C ILE A 323 7.85 -3.17 8.17
N SER A 324 8.68 -2.43 7.43
CA SER A 324 9.80 -3.03 6.69
C SER A 324 11.07 -3.02 7.54
N PRO A 325 11.75 -4.17 7.74
CA PRO A 325 13.02 -4.24 8.47
C PRO A 325 14.17 -3.48 7.80
N THR A 326 14.22 -3.47 6.47
CA THR A 326 15.43 -3.15 5.70
C THR A 326 15.27 -2.00 4.71
N ALA A 327 14.05 -1.63 4.32
CA ALA A 327 13.81 -0.61 3.29
C ALA A 327 14.42 0.75 3.67
N THR A 328 15.01 1.44 2.69
CA THR A 328 15.78 2.68 2.89
C THR A 328 15.32 3.85 2.02
N ASP A 329 14.42 3.63 1.06
CA ASP A 329 14.02 4.66 0.10
C ASP A 329 13.17 5.73 0.78
N ASN A 330 13.43 7.00 0.46
CA ASN A 330 12.84 8.13 1.20
C ASN A 330 11.32 8.28 1.02
N ASP A 331 10.78 7.87 -0.12
CA ASP A 331 9.40 8.17 -0.51
C ASP A 331 8.39 7.12 -0.03
N LEU A 332 8.87 5.99 0.54
CA LEU A 332 8.00 4.87 0.91
C LEU A 332 6.95 5.25 1.95
N THR A 333 7.32 5.99 2.99
CA THR A 333 6.37 6.39 4.04
C THR A 333 5.32 7.39 3.57
N LEU A 334 5.52 8.05 2.42
CA LEU A 334 4.54 8.94 1.80
C LEU A 334 3.43 8.18 1.05
N ILE A 335 3.69 6.93 0.65
CA ILE A 335 2.74 6.12 -0.12
C ILE A 335 1.57 5.67 0.76
N ASN A 336 1.85 5.27 2.00
CA ASN A 336 0.89 4.69 2.94
C ASN A 336 1.15 5.14 4.39
N GLU A 337 0.18 5.85 4.99
CA GLU A 337 0.26 6.34 6.38
C GLU A 337 0.28 5.23 7.46
N ASN A 338 0.05 3.98 7.08
CA ASN A 338 0.12 2.82 7.98
C ASN A 338 1.46 2.07 7.84
N PHE A 339 2.41 2.62 7.08
CA PHE A 339 3.75 2.06 6.92
C PHE A 339 4.75 2.67 7.89
N PHE A 340 5.66 1.83 8.39
CA PHE A 340 6.79 2.18 9.23
C PHE A 340 8.07 1.60 8.66
N GLN A 341 9.14 2.39 8.66
CA GLN A 341 10.43 1.97 8.13
C GLN A 341 11.43 1.79 9.27
N ALA A 342 11.69 0.53 9.63
CA ALA A 342 12.57 0.19 10.76
C ALA A 342 14.05 0.54 10.49
N ASN A 343 14.44 0.64 9.22
CA ASN A 343 15.76 1.10 8.81
C ASN A 343 15.73 2.62 8.53
N PRO A 344 16.69 3.43 9.00
CA PRO A 344 16.77 4.84 8.63
C PRO A 344 17.02 5.03 7.13
N ASN A 345 16.27 5.96 6.53
CA ASN A 345 16.47 6.38 5.14
C ASN A 345 17.70 7.30 4.98
N PHE A 346 18.07 7.60 3.74
CA PHE A 346 19.25 8.43 3.46
C PHE A 346 19.16 9.84 4.04
N ILE A 347 17.95 10.43 4.13
CA ILE A 347 17.76 11.74 4.76
C ILE A 347 18.14 11.68 6.25
N ILE A 348 17.64 10.68 6.97
CA ILE A 348 17.94 10.51 8.40
C ILE A 348 19.44 10.25 8.60
N ARG A 349 20.07 9.42 7.77
CA ARG A 349 21.51 9.14 7.84
C ARG A 349 22.36 10.41 7.66
N ALA A 350 22.07 11.21 6.64
CA ALA A 350 22.76 12.47 6.39
C ALA A 350 22.58 13.47 7.54
N LYS A 351 21.35 13.60 8.05
CA LYS A 351 21.05 14.44 9.22
C LYS A 351 21.79 13.98 10.46
N ALA A 352 21.84 12.67 10.71
CA ALA A 352 22.55 12.12 11.86
C ALA A 352 24.03 12.49 11.84
N MET A 353 24.69 12.35 10.69
CA MET A 353 26.09 12.72 10.56
C MET A 353 26.29 14.23 10.77
N ALA A 354 25.44 15.08 10.16
CA ALA A 354 25.51 16.53 10.37
C ALA A 354 25.32 16.92 11.84
N GLN A 355 24.32 16.35 12.52
CA GLN A 355 24.05 16.60 13.93
C GLN A 355 25.16 16.07 14.84
N HIS A 356 25.70 14.87 14.56
CA HIS A 356 26.82 14.31 15.32
C HIS A 356 28.05 15.24 15.25
N ILE A 357 28.46 15.62 14.03
CA ILE A 357 29.60 16.51 13.82
C ILE A 357 29.40 17.87 14.52
N PHE A 358 28.20 18.43 14.44
CA PHE A 358 27.92 19.74 15.00
C PHE A 358 27.79 19.72 16.53
N TYR A 359 27.00 18.80 17.09
CA TYR A 359 26.68 18.78 18.52
C TYR A 359 27.70 18.02 19.37
N VAL A 360 28.22 16.89 18.85
CA VAL A 360 29.12 16.01 19.60
C VAL A 360 30.57 16.42 19.37
N GLU A 361 30.96 16.58 18.10
CA GLU A 361 32.35 16.93 17.76
C GLU A 361 32.61 18.44 17.72
N ASN A 362 31.58 19.27 17.90
CA ASN A 362 31.67 20.72 17.99
C ASN A 362 32.29 21.43 16.78
N LYS A 363 32.22 20.80 15.60
CA LYS A 363 32.74 21.41 14.37
C LYS A 363 31.74 22.36 13.76
N ARG A 364 32.24 23.43 13.13
CA ARG A 364 31.44 24.51 12.54
C ARG A 364 31.74 24.73 11.07
N ASN A 365 32.93 24.36 10.61
CA ASN A 365 33.36 24.56 9.23
C ASN A 365 33.72 23.21 8.60
N MET A 366 32.95 22.80 7.60
CA MET A 366 33.11 21.49 6.96
C MET A 366 33.32 21.64 5.46
N ALA A 367 34.05 20.71 4.87
CA ALA A 367 34.06 20.50 3.42
C ALA A 367 33.22 19.27 3.07
N VAL A 368 32.79 19.17 1.81
CA VAL A 368 32.06 18.02 1.29
C VAL A 368 32.71 17.53 0.00
N LEU A 369 32.94 16.23 -0.11
CA LEU A 369 33.39 15.56 -1.33
C LEU A 369 32.44 14.41 -1.63
N ASN A 370 31.64 14.52 -2.69
CA ASN A 370 30.64 13.49 -3.01
C ASN A 370 30.80 12.98 -4.44
N SER A 371 30.42 11.73 -4.69
CA SER A 371 30.26 11.22 -6.05
C SER A 371 29.03 11.88 -6.69
N ILE A 372 29.04 12.05 -8.01
CA ILE A 372 27.86 12.43 -8.80
C ILE A 372 26.93 11.25 -9.09
N ASP A 373 27.37 10.03 -8.79
CA ASP A 373 26.66 8.78 -9.05
C ASP A 373 25.97 8.23 -7.78
N GLY A 374 24.98 7.36 -7.97
CA GLY A 374 24.32 6.65 -6.87
C GLY A 374 23.59 7.55 -5.87
N TYR A 375 23.59 7.16 -4.60
CA TYR A 375 22.94 7.90 -3.50
C TYR A 375 23.84 8.97 -2.84
N SER A 376 25.12 9.03 -3.20
CA SER A 376 26.08 10.00 -2.65
C SER A 376 25.65 11.47 -2.82
N PRO A 377 25.10 11.91 -3.97
CA PRO A 377 24.58 13.28 -4.14
C PRO A 377 23.48 13.64 -3.13
N LEU A 378 22.57 12.70 -2.87
CA LEU A 378 21.45 12.89 -1.95
C LEU A 378 21.94 13.02 -0.50
N LEU A 379 22.83 12.13 -0.07
CA LEU A 379 23.46 12.20 1.25
C LEU A 379 24.19 13.53 1.44
N ALA A 380 24.99 13.95 0.46
CA ALA A 380 25.70 15.21 0.49
C ALA A 380 24.76 16.42 0.58
N ALA A 381 23.69 16.44 -0.22
CA ALA A 381 22.71 17.53 -0.23
C ALA A 381 21.99 17.67 1.12
N GLU A 382 21.50 16.56 1.69
CA GLU A 382 20.79 16.58 2.97
C GLU A 382 21.73 16.85 4.15
N PHE A 383 22.99 16.41 4.09
CA PHE A 383 24.01 16.76 5.06
C PHE A 383 24.28 18.26 5.07
N ILE A 384 24.53 18.86 3.90
CA ILE A 384 24.80 20.31 3.75
C ILE A 384 23.64 21.11 4.34
N LYS A 385 22.42 20.79 3.90
CA LYS A 385 21.19 21.45 4.34
C LYS A 385 21.01 21.38 5.85
N GLU A 386 21.22 20.22 6.46
CA GLU A 386 21.11 20.07 7.91
C GLU A 386 22.25 20.80 8.64
N PHE A 387 23.49 20.65 8.20
CA PHE A 387 24.64 21.26 8.86
C PHE A 387 24.56 22.79 8.84
N GLU A 388 24.13 23.39 7.73
CA GLU A 388 23.89 24.84 7.62
C GLU A 388 22.70 25.29 8.46
N ARG A 389 21.61 24.49 8.52
CA ARG A 389 20.46 24.76 9.41
C ARG A 389 20.88 24.85 10.88
N LEU A 390 21.85 24.02 11.31
CA LEU A 390 22.41 24.03 12.65
C LEU A 390 23.33 25.24 12.91
N GLY A 391 23.69 26.01 11.88
CA GLY A 391 24.60 27.17 11.96
C GLY A 391 26.05 26.85 11.58
N GLY A 392 26.31 25.64 11.06
CA GLY A 392 27.58 25.28 10.43
C GLY A 392 27.74 25.94 9.06
N LYS A 393 28.95 25.88 8.50
CA LYS A 393 29.30 26.44 7.19
C LYS A 393 30.00 25.38 6.35
N ILE A 394 29.59 25.28 5.09
CA ILE A 394 30.28 24.47 4.09
C ILE A 394 31.31 25.35 3.39
N ILE A 395 32.59 25.13 3.70
CA ILE A 395 33.71 25.92 3.18
C ILE A 395 33.91 25.64 1.69
N LYS A 396 33.81 24.37 1.30
CA LYS A 396 33.99 23.94 -0.08
C LYS A 396 33.23 22.65 -0.36
N LYS A 397 32.72 22.55 -1.59
CA LYS A 397 32.13 21.33 -2.15
C LYS A 397 32.94 20.88 -3.36
N TYR A 398 33.29 19.60 -3.37
CA TYR A 398 33.95 18.91 -4.47
C TYR A 398 33.07 17.76 -4.95
N THR A 399 33.20 17.41 -6.23
CA THR A 399 32.49 16.27 -6.81
C THR A 399 33.44 15.40 -7.61
N TYR A 400 33.15 14.11 -7.67
CA TYR A 400 33.88 13.15 -8.48
C TYR A 400 32.94 12.14 -9.15
N LYS A 401 33.47 11.33 -10.07
CA LYS A 401 32.72 10.25 -10.72
C LYS A 401 33.28 8.90 -10.28
N SER A 402 32.39 8.00 -9.84
CA SER A 402 32.76 6.64 -9.41
C SER A 402 33.31 5.83 -10.59
N GLU A 403 34.21 4.89 -10.33
CA GLU A 403 34.89 3.99 -11.32
C GLU A 403 35.77 4.67 -12.38
N ASN A 404 35.55 5.96 -12.70
CA ASN A 404 36.32 6.77 -13.63
C ASN A 404 37.13 7.85 -12.90
N PHE A 405 37.85 7.44 -11.86
CA PHE A 405 38.75 8.31 -11.09
C PHE A 405 39.95 8.86 -11.91
N SER A 406 40.07 8.48 -13.19
CA SER A 406 41.16 8.77 -14.12
C SER A 406 41.26 10.24 -14.57
N SER A 407 40.32 11.10 -14.17
CA SER A 407 40.42 12.56 -14.32
C SER A 407 40.40 13.22 -12.94
N GLY A 408 41.61 13.43 -12.40
CA GLY A 408 41.91 13.78 -11.02
C GLY A 408 40.96 14.77 -10.35
N ILE A 409 40.38 14.34 -9.22
CA ILE A 409 39.85 15.24 -8.22
C ILE A 409 41.02 16.11 -7.75
N ARG A 410 41.04 17.37 -8.17
CA ARG A 410 41.99 18.36 -7.63
C ARG A 410 41.39 18.96 -6.38
N ILE A 411 41.69 18.33 -5.24
CA ILE A 411 41.38 18.90 -3.94
C ILE A 411 42.51 19.86 -3.59
N ASP A 412 42.24 21.15 -3.63
CA ASP A 412 43.23 22.18 -3.28
C ASP A 412 43.20 22.39 -1.77
N SER A 413 44.31 22.07 -1.10
CA SER A 413 44.44 22.24 0.35
C SER A 413 44.36 23.71 0.78
N THR A 414 44.66 24.67 -0.10
CA THR A 414 44.54 26.10 0.18
C THR A 414 43.08 26.56 0.31
N GLU A 415 42.14 25.85 -0.32
CA GLU A 415 40.70 26.12 -0.19
C GLU A 415 40.10 25.49 1.09
N LEU A 416 40.88 24.67 1.80
CA LEU A 416 40.45 23.92 2.98
C LEU A 416 41.03 24.46 4.30
N VAL A 417 41.73 25.60 4.27
CA VAL A 417 42.46 26.16 5.43
C VAL A 417 41.58 26.37 6.67
N THR A 418 40.29 26.69 6.48
CA THR A 418 39.33 26.91 7.58
C THR A 418 38.44 25.71 7.87
N ALA A 419 38.55 24.62 7.11
CA ALA A 419 37.76 23.42 7.32
C ALA A 419 38.31 22.62 8.50
N GLU A 420 37.41 22.13 9.36
CA GLU A 420 37.73 21.30 10.52
C GLU A 420 37.55 19.80 10.22
N GLY A 421 36.92 19.49 9.08
CA GLY A 421 36.62 18.15 8.64
C GLY A 421 36.09 18.11 7.21
N ILE A 422 36.04 16.92 6.63
CA ILE A 422 35.47 16.68 5.31
C ILE A 422 34.46 15.52 5.37
N TYR A 423 33.24 15.75 4.88
CA TYR A 423 32.23 14.72 4.72
C TYR A 423 32.32 14.12 3.31
N ILE A 424 32.47 12.79 3.26
CA ILE A 424 32.76 11.99 2.09
C ILE A 424 31.76 10.83 2.00
N PRO A 425 30.50 11.07 1.59
CA PRO A 425 29.59 9.99 1.28
C PRO A 425 30.07 9.29 0.00
N LEU A 426 30.47 8.04 0.10
CA LEU A 426 30.84 7.23 -1.05
C LEU A 426 29.59 6.82 -1.83
N ALA A 427 29.76 6.59 -3.13
CA ALA A 427 28.78 5.85 -3.93
C ALA A 427 29.11 4.35 -3.94
N ASP A 428 30.41 4.02 -3.88
CA ASP A 428 30.90 2.65 -3.79
C ASP A 428 32.15 2.59 -2.90
N ARG A 429 32.29 1.51 -2.13
CA ARG A 429 33.44 1.24 -1.24
C ARG A 429 34.80 1.24 -1.96
N THR A 430 34.83 1.01 -3.27
CA THR A 430 36.04 0.97 -4.10
C THR A 430 36.64 2.35 -4.37
N ASP A 431 35.89 3.44 -4.13
CA ASP A 431 36.39 4.81 -4.26
C ASP A 431 37.36 5.20 -3.13
N ALA A 432 37.20 4.57 -1.96
CA ALA A 432 37.87 4.97 -0.72
C ALA A 432 39.41 5.01 -0.81
N PRO A 433 40.11 3.99 -1.36
CA PRO A 433 41.57 4.01 -1.45
C PRO A 433 42.11 5.20 -2.26
N LEU A 434 41.41 5.56 -3.34
CA LEU A 434 41.83 6.65 -4.23
C LEU A 434 41.61 8.01 -3.57
N ILE A 435 40.50 8.18 -2.85
CA ILE A 435 40.22 9.39 -2.06
C ILE A 435 41.28 9.55 -0.97
N LEU A 436 41.56 8.50 -0.18
CA LEU A 436 42.59 8.54 0.85
C LEU A 436 43.96 8.90 0.26
N SER A 437 44.33 8.31 -0.88
CA SER A 437 45.58 8.62 -1.59
C SER A 437 45.65 10.10 -2.02
N GLN A 438 44.56 10.67 -2.54
CA GLN A 438 44.51 12.09 -2.91
C GLN A 438 44.64 13.02 -1.72
N LEU A 439 44.00 12.71 -0.59
CA LEU A 439 44.12 13.52 0.62
C LEU A 439 45.55 13.53 1.14
N VAL A 440 46.22 12.38 1.14
CA VAL A 440 47.65 12.27 1.52
C VAL A 440 48.55 13.04 0.55
N GLN A 441 48.38 12.87 -0.78
CA GLN A 441 49.20 13.55 -1.79
C GLN A 441 49.11 15.08 -1.71
N ASN A 442 47.97 15.62 -1.29
CA ASN A 442 47.73 17.06 -1.15
C ASN A 442 47.97 17.58 0.28
N ASN A 443 48.57 16.76 1.17
CA ASN A 443 48.83 17.08 2.58
C ASN A 443 47.57 17.54 3.35
N ILE A 444 46.41 16.94 3.06
CA ILE A 444 45.14 17.25 3.73
C ILE A 444 45.00 16.34 4.94
N ASN A 445 45.11 16.92 6.13
CA ASN A 445 45.06 16.19 7.41
C ASN A 445 43.85 16.58 8.28
N LEU A 446 42.66 16.50 7.69
CA LEU A 446 41.38 16.81 8.34
C LEU A 446 40.75 15.55 8.94
N SER A 447 39.80 15.70 9.87
CA SER A 447 38.94 14.56 10.24
C SER A 447 38.04 14.18 9.08
N LEU A 448 37.84 12.87 8.92
CA LEU A 448 37.07 12.32 7.82
C LEU A 448 35.72 11.84 8.33
N TYR A 449 34.68 12.18 7.59
CA TYR A 449 33.32 11.73 7.87
C TYR A 449 32.75 11.01 6.66
N GLY A 450 31.94 9.97 6.88
CA GLY A 450 31.41 9.20 5.76
C GLY A 450 30.08 8.50 6.04
N ASN A 451 29.71 7.64 5.11
CA ASN A 451 28.57 6.73 5.19
C ASN A 451 29.05 5.26 5.34
N GLN A 452 28.09 4.35 5.40
CA GLN A 452 28.32 2.93 5.68
C GLN A 452 29.32 2.23 4.75
N ASP A 453 29.50 2.67 3.52
CA ASP A 453 30.43 2.02 2.57
C ASP A 453 31.88 2.03 3.05
N TRP A 454 32.25 2.99 3.91
CA TRP A 454 33.55 3.01 4.57
C TRP A 454 33.78 1.78 5.47
N PHE A 455 32.72 1.15 5.99
CA PHE A 455 32.82 -0.07 6.79
C PHE A 455 33.36 -1.26 5.97
N LEU A 456 33.11 -1.28 4.66
CA LEU A 456 33.54 -2.34 3.73
C LEU A 456 34.70 -1.91 2.83
N ALA A 457 35.18 -0.67 2.99
CA ALA A 457 36.24 -0.11 2.19
C ALA A 457 37.62 -0.70 2.56
N LYS A 458 38.56 -0.57 1.63
CA LYS A 458 39.97 -0.93 1.82
C LYS A 458 40.85 0.32 1.80
N GLY A 459 42.14 0.17 2.11
CA GLY A 459 43.13 1.23 1.97
C GLY A 459 43.38 2.05 3.23
N PHE A 460 42.69 1.76 4.34
CA PHE A 460 42.95 2.39 5.64
C PHE A 460 44.41 2.20 6.08
N GLU A 461 44.96 1.02 5.80
CA GLU A 461 46.34 0.64 6.10
C GLU A 461 47.39 1.49 5.36
N THR A 462 47.01 2.13 4.25
CA THR A 462 47.94 2.94 3.44
C THR A 462 48.14 4.35 4.00
N SER A 463 47.27 4.78 4.92
CA SER A 463 47.32 6.12 5.51
C SER A 463 46.83 6.13 6.98
N PRO A 464 47.55 5.47 7.91
CA PRO A 464 47.06 5.27 9.28
C PRO A 464 46.70 6.58 10.01
N GLU A 465 47.49 7.64 9.84
CA GLU A 465 47.24 8.93 10.50
C GLU A 465 45.89 9.55 10.11
N LEU A 466 45.53 9.46 8.82
CA LEU A 466 44.28 9.99 8.30
C LEU A 466 43.11 9.04 8.59
N SER A 467 43.37 7.75 8.40
CA SER A 467 42.41 6.66 8.59
C SER A 467 41.88 6.60 10.02
N ASN A 468 42.75 6.79 11.03
CA ASN A 468 42.36 6.84 12.44
C ASN A 468 41.48 8.06 12.81
N LYS A 469 41.26 8.99 11.88
CA LYS A 469 40.35 10.13 12.03
C LYS A 469 39.02 9.93 11.31
N MET A 470 38.75 8.73 10.81
CA MET A 470 37.52 8.39 10.11
C MET A 470 36.39 8.07 11.08
N VAL A 471 35.27 8.77 10.92
CA VAL A 471 34.00 8.51 11.58
C VAL A 471 32.91 8.39 10.52
N PHE A 472 32.02 7.42 10.59
CA PHE A 472 30.95 7.30 9.59
C PHE A 472 29.68 6.74 10.21
N GLU A 473 28.56 6.99 9.54
CA GLU A 473 27.28 6.41 9.91
C GLU A 473 27.13 5.02 9.30
N SER A 474 26.48 4.11 10.02
CA SER A 474 26.10 2.79 9.51
C SER A 474 24.74 2.38 10.04
N ASP A 475 23.94 1.72 9.21
CA ASP A 475 22.69 1.14 9.69
C ASP A 475 22.88 -0.01 10.65
N TYR A 476 24.06 -0.61 10.69
CA TYR A 476 24.40 -1.71 11.59
C TYR A 476 25.77 -1.53 12.24
N PHE A 477 25.91 -2.06 13.45
CA PHE A 477 27.20 -2.37 14.04
C PHE A 477 27.04 -3.58 14.95
N ILE A 478 27.78 -4.66 14.67
CA ILE A 478 27.75 -5.87 15.49
C ILE A 478 28.97 -5.84 16.41
N ASP A 479 28.74 -5.55 17.69
CA ASP A 479 29.77 -5.66 18.72
C ASP A 479 29.92 -7.12 19.16
N TYR A 480 30.86 -7.84 18.55
CA TYR A 480 31.16 -9.23 18.90
C TYR A 480 31.69 -9.41 20.33
N ASN A 481 32.12 -8.33 21.00
CA ASN A 481 32.56 -8.35 22.39
C ASN A 481 31.43 -8.08 23.39
N ASN A 482 30.26 -7.65 22.91
CA ASN A 482 29.11 -7.41 23.76
C ASN A 482 28.56 -8.74 24.34
N SER A 483 28.46 -8.83 25.66
CA SER A 483 28.02 -10.05 26.36
C SER A 483 26.59 -10.47 25.98
N ASP A 484 25.68 -9.51 25.83
CA ASP A 484 24.29 -9.80 25.47
C ASP A 484 24.19 -10.32 24.04
N TYR A 485 25.01 -9.79 23.13
CA TYR A 485 25.11 -10.28 21.76
C TYR A 485 25.71 -11.68 21.71
N GLN A 486 26.76 -11.97 22.48
CA GLN A 486 27.35 -13.32 22.55
C GLN A 486 26.33 -14.35 23.06
N ILE A 487 25.54 -14.00 24.09
CA ILE A 487 24.45 -14.86 24.59
C ILE A 487 23.40 -15.09 23.51
N LEU A 488 22.94 -14.02 22.84
CA LEU A 488 21.99 -14.14 21.74
C LEU A 488 22.53 -15.02 20.61
N SER A 489 23.75 -14.76 20.16
CA SER A 489 24.40 -15.47 19.06
C SER A 489 24.56 -16.96 19.38
N ASN A 490 25.00 -17.29 20.60
CA ASN A 490 25.14 -18.69 21.03
C ASN A 490 23.78 -19.40 21.11
N ASN A 491 22.76 -18.73 21.65
CA ASN A 491 21.40 -19.29 21.74
C ASN A 491 20.77 -19.47 20.35
N PHE A 492 20.97 -18.50 19.46
CA PHE A 492 20.51 -18.55 18.08
C PHE A 492 21.16 -19.72 17.34
N LEU A 493 22.50 -19.76 17.30
CA LEU A 493 23.27 -20.83 16.66
C LEU A 493 22.91 -22.21 17.23
N GLY A 494 22.72 -22.32 18.54
CA GLY A 494 22.32 -23.55 19.20
C GLY A 494 21.00 -24.13 18.67
N ARG A 495 20.02 -23.26 18.37
CA ARG A 495 18.66 -23.62 17.93
C ARG A 495 18.51 -23.72 16.41
N THR A 496 19.07 -22.77 15.66
CA THR A 496 18.85 -22.65 14.22
C THR A 496 19.96 -23.29 13.39
N LYS A 497 21.14 -23.49 13.98
CA LYS A 497 22.38 -23.87 13.28
C LYS A 497 22.86 -22.84 12.24
N ILE A 498 22.41 -21.59 12.38
CA ILE A 498 22.78 -20.45 11.53
C ILE A 498 23.49 -19.41 12.42
N ASP A 499 24.48 -18.72 11.87
CA ASP A 499 25.15 -17.62 12.58
C ASP A 499 24.24 -16.38 12.64
N ALA A 500 24.26 -15.66 13.77
CA ALA A 500 23.49 -14.44 13.95
C ALA A 500 24.14 -13.25 13.21
N ASN A 501 24.00 -13.23 11.88
CA ASN A 501 24.58 -12.18 11.04
C ASN A 501 23.70 -10.91 10.97
N ARG A 502 24.14 -9.93 10.17
CA ARG A 502 23.42 -8.66 9.96
C ARG A 502 21.94 -8.85 9.56
N ASN A 503 21.65 -9.78 8.65
CA ASN A 503 20.30 -10.03 8.14
C ASN A 503 19.39 -10.63 9.21
N VAL A 504 19.90 -11.59 9.99
CA VAL A 504 19.20 -12.13 11.17
C VAL A 504 18.83 -11.00 12.13
N LEU A 505 19.74 -10.08 12.41
CA LEU A 505 19.50 -9.01 13.37
C LEU A 505 18.48 -7.98 12.89
N TYR A 506 18.35 -7.71 11.58
CA TYR A 506 17.24 -6.89 11.05
C TYR A 506 15.87 -7.45 11.43
N GLY A 507 15.70 -8.76 11.20
CA GLY A 507 14.48 -9.46 11.54
C GLY A 507 14.23 -9.50 13.04
N TYR A 508 15.28 -9.82 13.81
CA TYR A 508 15.21 -9.92 15.26
C TYR A 508 14.83 -8.59 15.92
N ASP A 509 15.50 -7.50 15.57
CA ASP A 509 15.25 -6.19 16.19
C ASP A 509 13.87 -5.64 15.82
N THR A 510 13.45 -5.80 14.56
CA THR A 510 12.11 -5.40 14.10
C THR A 510 11.03 -6.18 14.86
N ALA A 511 11.18 -7.50 14.98
CA ALA A 511 10.25 -8.33 15.74
C ALA A 511 10.28 -7.97 17.23
N LYS A 512 11.44 -7.77 17.83
CA LYS A 512 11.60 -7.35 19.23
C LYS A 512 10.90 -6.01 19.50
N TYR A 513 11.01 -5.04 18.60
CA TYR A 513 10.30 -3.77 18.68
C TYR A 513 8.78 -4.01 18.71
N ILE A 514 8.25 -4.75 17.73
CA ILE A 514 6.83 -5.07 17.64
C ILE A 514 6.32 -5.80 18.89
N LEU A 515 7.05 -6.83 19.34
CA LEU A 515 6.68 -7.61 20.51
C LEU A 515 6.70 -6.77 21.78
N THR A 516 7.59 -5.77 21.86
CA THR A 516 7.65 -4.84 22.99
C THR A 516 6.45 -3.90 23.01
N ILE A 517 6.06 -3.31 21.87
CA ILE A 517 4.90 -2.40 21.82
C ILE A 517 3.57 -3.11 22.06
N LEU A 518 3.49 -4.41 21.78
CA LEU A 518 2.30 -5.25 22.01
C LEU A 518 2.09 -5.60 23.50
N ARG A 519 3.03 -5.23 24.38
CA ARG A 519 2.88 -5.37 25.83
C ARG A 519 2.02 -4.25 26.40
N ASN A 520 1.18 -4.60 27.38
CA ASN A 520 0.40 -3.64 28.19
C ASN A 520 -0.53 -2.72 27.37
N ILE A 521 -1.00 -3.18 26.21
CA ILE A 521 -2.01 -2.48 25.39
C ILE A 521 -3.11 -3.46 24.94
N SER A 522 -4.31 -2.95 24.65
CA SER A 522 -5.25 -3.69 23.82
C SER A 522 -4.70 -3.75 22.39
N ARG A 523 -4.44 -4.96 21.89
CA ARG A 523 -3.72 -5.23 20.63
C ARG A 523 -4.62 -5.07 19.40
N ASN A 524 -5.37 -3.99 19.31
CA ASN A 524 -6.06 -3.60 18.08
C ASN A 524 -5.16 -2.69 17.22
N ARG A 525 -5.40 -2.68 15.90
CA ARG A 525 -4.56 -1.96 14.91
C ARG A 525 -4.37 -0.47 15.27
N LYS A 526 -5.43 0.19 15.74
CA LYS A 526 -5.38 1.62 16.15
C LYS A 526 -4.43 1.86 17.31
N ASN A 527 -4.55 1.09 18.39
CA ASN A 527 -3.71 1.26 19.57
C ASN A 527 -2.24 0.92 19.28
N ILE A 528 -1.98 -0.07 18.42
CA ILE A 528 -0.63 -0.41 17.98
C ILE A 528 -0.02 0.77 17.21
N LYS A 529 -0.75 1.35 16.25
CA LYS A 529 -0.31 2.54 15.50
C LYS A 529 0.05 3.69 16.43
N THR A 530 -0.86 4.05 17.34
CA THR A 530 -0.62 5.12 18.33
C THR A 530 0.59 4.83 19.22
N LYS A 531 0.83 3.56 19.58
CA LYS A 531 2.01 3.18 20.35
C LYS A 531 3.30 3.33 19.53
N MET A 532 3.29 2.99 18.24
CA MET A 532 4.42 3.19 17.34
C MET A 532 4.73 4.69 17.13
N GLU A 533 3.70 5.52 17.02
CA GLU A 533 3.81 6.98 16.87
C GLU A 533 4.23 7.71 18.15
N SER A 534 4.17 7.04 19.32
CA SER A 534 4.49 7.66 20.62
C SER A 534 5.97 8.00 20.83
N GLY A 535 6.85 7.59 19.91
CA GLY A 535 8.30 7.76 20.05
C GLY A 535 8.94 6.77 21.02
N ILE A 536 8.27 5.64 21.31
CA ILE A 536 8.84 4.55 22.11
C ILE A 536 10.15 4.08 21.47
N THR A 537 11.18 3.95 22.29
CA THR A 537 12.49 3.46 21.87
C THR A 537 12.68 2.03 22.37
N VAL A 538 13.07 1.12 21.47
CA VAL A 538 13.46 -0.25 21.81
C VAL A 538 14.90 -0.47 21.40
N ASN A 539 15.70 -0.97 22.33
CA ASN A 539 17.11 -1.25 22.10
C ASN A 539 17.26 -2.57 21.31
N GLY A 540 17.96 -2.49 20.18
CA GLY A 540 18.27 -3.62 19.32
C GLY A 540 19.77 -3.93 19.26
N PHE A 541 20.13 -5.08 18.70
CA PHE A 541 21.52 -5.46 18.47
C PHE A 541 22.06 -4.87 17.16
N HIS A 542 21.28 -4.88 16.08
CA HIS A 542 21.58 -4.20 14.81
C HIS A 542 21.48 -2.69 14.97
N ASN A 543 20.35 -2.19 15.48
CA ASN A 543 20.13 -0.77 15.75
C ASN A 543 18.97 -0.58 16.74
N ASN A 544 18.92 0.57 17.40
CA ASN A 544 17.72 0.94 18.17
C ASN A 544 16.59 1.32 17.20
N ILE A 545 15.34 1.15 17.62
CA ILE A 545 14.17 1.50 16.79
C ILE A 545 13.29 2.50 17.55
N SER A 546 13.04 3.64 16.92
CA SER A 546 12.08 4.67 17.33
C SER A 546 11.67 5.48 16.11
N PHE A 547 10.39 5.78 15.95
CA PHE A 547 9.91 6.49 14.77
C PHE A 547 9.74 7.99 15.00
N ASN A 548 9.98 8.78 13.95
CA ASN A 548 9.55 10.18 13.88
C ASN A 548 8.09 10.29 13.39
N SER A 549 7.63 11.52 13.15
CA SER A 549 6.30 11.80 12.58
C SER A 549 6.10 11.25 11.18
N ASP A 550 7.18 10.97 10.45
CA ASP A 550 7.15 10.44 9.09
C ASP A 550 7.31 8.92 9.08
N HIS A 551 7.22 8.28 10.26
CA HIS A 551 7.31 6.83 10.48
C HIS A 551 8.65 6.19 10.07
N VAL A 552 9.72 6.97 10.03
CA VAL A 552 11.08 6.49 9.75
C VAL A 552 11.87 6.36 11.05
N ASN A 553 12.66 5.28 11.17
CA ASN A 553 13.53 5.11 12.33
C ASN A 553 14.55 6.25 12.42
N VAL A 554 14.72 6.83 13.60
CA VAL A 554 15.61 7.98 13.86
C VAL A 554 16.97 7.61 14.45
N PHE A 555 17.24 6.32 14.66
CA PHE A 555 18.52 5.87 15.20
C PHE A 555 19.47 5.44 14.08
N ILE A 556 20.74 5.75 14.25
CA ILE A 556 21.83 5.26 13.40
C ILE A 556 23.05 4.93 14.26
N ASN A 557 23.91 4.01 13.83
CA ASN A 557 25.18 3.76 14.49
C ASN A 557 26.23 4.76 13.99
N ILE A 558 26.98 5.38 14.90
CA ILE A 558 28.17 6.17 14.56
C ILE A 558 29.39 5.32 14.89
N VAL A 559 30.21 5.06 13.88
CA VAL A 559 31.35 4.15 13.95
C VAL A 559 32.62 4.93 13.69
N ARG A 560 33.68 4.61 14.43
CA ARG A 560 35.03 5.12 14.21
C ARG A 560 35.96 4.01 13.75
N TYR A 561 36.86 4.32 12.85
CA TYR A 561 38.03 3.47 12.61
C TYR A 561 39.18 3.91 13.51
N ASN A 562 39.73 2.98 14.30
CA ASN A 562 40.81 3.24 15.24
C ASN A 562 41.79 2.06 15.23
N GLU A 563 43.04 2.32 14.82
CA GLU A 563 44.18 1.37 14.91
C GLU A 563 43.89 -0.03 14.36
N GLY A 564 43.17 -0.13 13.24
CA GLY A 564 42.88 -1.41 12.59
C GLY A 564 41.52 -2.02 12.91
N TYR A 565 40.75 -1.41 13.82
CA TYR A 565 39.45 -1.92 14.24
C TYR A 565 38.35 -0.86 14.08
N PHE A 566 37.11 -1.32 13.89
CA PHE A 566 35.93 -0.46 13.91
C PHE A 566 35.30 -0.50 15.31
N GLU A 567 35.02 0.69 15.86
CA GLU A 567 34.45 0.86 17.19
C GLU A 567 33.13 1.64 17.11
N LEU A 568 32.11 1.19 17.83
CA LEU A 568 30.85 1.93 17.97
C LEU A 568 31.05 3.10 18.94
N LEU A 569 30.89 4.33 18.47
CA LEU A 569 30.92 5.51 19.32
C LEU A 569 29.57 5.73 20.00
N ASP A 570 28.49 5.64 19.25
CA ASP A 570 27.14 5.90 19.74
C ASP A 570 26.05 5.27 18.84
N LYS A 571 24.89 4.97 19.43
CA LYS A 571 23.63 4.76 18.70
C LYS A 571 22.88 6.07 18.69
N PHE A 572 23.29 6.94 17.77
CA PHE A 572 22.87 8.33 17.71
C PHE A 572 21.38 8.47 17.33
N LYS A 573 20.64 9.25 18.12
CA LYS A 573 19.23 9.58 17.86
C LYS A 573 19.12 10.94 17.17
N VAL A 574 18.62 10.96 15.94
CA VAL A 574 18.38 12.21 15.20
C VAL A 574 17.31 13.04 15.91
N SER A 575 17.66 14.29 16.18
CA SER A 575 16.77 15.32 16.74
C SER A 575 16.04 16.09 15.64
N LYS A 576 14.98 16.82 16.02
CA LYS A 576 14.09 17.53 15.08
C LYS A 576 14.76 18.72 14.37
#